data_AF-A0A1G9T9Q8-F1
#
_entry.id   AF-A0A1G9T9Q8-F1
#
_cell.length_a   1.000
_cell.length_b   1.000
_cell.length_c   1.000
_cell.angle_alpha   90.00
_cell.angle_beta   90.00
_cell.angle_gamma   90.00
#
_symmetry.space_group_name_H-M   'P 1'
#
loop_
_entity.id
_entity.type
_entity.pdbx_description
1 polymer ?
#
loop_
_entity_poly.entity_id
_entity_poly.type
_entity_poly.pdbx_seq_one_letter_code
_entity_poly.pdbx_strand_id
1 'polypeptide(L)' 'MKLIVNGNTMEIARVQTVEDLIKELKLAGKGAIVELNEEILNKSQHAETVLANGDKVEIVHFVGGG' A
#
# COMPACT_ATOMS: atom_id res chain seq x y z
N MET A 1 -12.30 -4.56 4.15
CA MET A 1 -12.48 -4.28 2.71
C MET A 1 -11.65 -5.24 1.89
N LYS A 2 -12.03 -5.49 0.65
CA LYS A 2 -11.28 -6.29 -0.31
C LYS A 2 -10.40 -5.36 -1.14
N LEU A 3 -9.10 -5.62 -1.19
CA LEU A 3 -8.11 -4.87 -1.96
C LEU A 3 -7.38 -5.79 -2.92
N ILE A 4 -6.80 -5.23 -3.97
CA ILE A 4 -5.88 -5.92 -4.86
C ILE A 4 -4.49 -5.35 -4.59
N VAL A 5 -3.63 -6.11 -3.93
CA VAL A 5 -2.29 -5.67 -3.54
C VAL A 5 -1.25 -6.47 -4.31
N ASN A 6 -0.41 -5.80 -5.12
CA ASN A 6 0.58 -6.45 -5.99
C ASN A 6 -0.04 -7.59 -6.82
N GLY A 7 -1.18 -7.32 -7.46
CA GLY A 7 -1.97 -8.29 -8.20
C GLY A 7 -2.73 -9.36 -7.36
N ASN A 8 -2.53 -9.42 -6.04
CA ASN A 8 -3.17 -10.42 -5.18
C ASN A 8 -4.39 -9.84 -4.46
N THR A 9 -5.51 -10.56 -4.53
CA THR A 9 -6.73 -10.16 -3.81
C THR A 9 -6.60 -10.49 -2.33
N MET A 10 -6.76 -9.48 -1.48
CA MET A 10 -6.66 -9.59 -0.02
C MET A 10 -7.90 -9.01 0.65
N GLU A 11 -8.38 -9.65 1.70
CA GLU A 11 -9.43 -9.10 2.57
C GLU A 11 -8.79 -8.59 3.87
N ILE A 12 -8.89 -7.28 4.10
CA ILE A 12 -8.24 -6.60 5.22
C ILE A 12 -9.28 -5.82 6.02
N ALA A 13 -9.43 -6.16 7.30
CA ALA A 13 -10.53 -5.65 8.13
C ALA A 13 -10.23 -4.32 8.84
N ARG A 14 -8.96 -3.99 9.11
CA ARG A 14 -8.57 -2.88 10.01
C ARG A 14 -7.66 -1.82 9.38
N VAL A 15 -7.60 -1.78 8.06
CA VAL A 15 -6.81 -0.78 7.32
C VAL A 15 -7.75 0.31 6.82
N GLN A 16 -7.39 1.58 7.05
CA GLN A 16 -8.13 2.71 6.51
C GLN A 16 -7.30 3.51 5.51
N THR A 17 -5.99 3.65 5.76
CA THR A 17 -5.11 4.43 4.90
C THR A 17 -4.05 3.58 4.22
N VAL A 18 -3.38 4.15 3.21
CA VAL A 18 -2.21 3.54 2.58
C VAL A 18 -1.10 3.27 3.62
N GLU A 19 -0.90 4.17 4.58
CA GLU A 19 0.07 3.96 5.65
C GLU A 19 -0.29 2.75 6.54
N ASP A 20 -1.57 2.59 6.89
CA ASP A 20 -2.04 1.43 7.65
C ASP A 20 -1.80 0.12 6.89
N LEU A 21 -2.03 0.12 5.57
CA LEU A 21 -1.76 -1.03 4.72
C LEU A 21 -0.27 -1.40 4.74
N ILE A 22 0.63 -0.42 4.59
CA ILE A 22 2.08 -0.64 4.63
C ILE A 22 2.51 -1.22 5.99
N LYS A 23 1.91 -0.73 7.09
CA LYS A 23 2.16 -1.23 8.45
C LYS A 23 1.67 -2.67 8.60
N GLU A 24 0.46 -2.98 8.15
CA GLU A 24 -0.15 -4.32 8.19
C GLU A 24 0.70 -5.35 7.43
N LEU A 25 1.23 -4.95 6.26
CA LEU A 25 2.12 -5.76 5.44
C LEU A 25 3.56 -5.85 5.99
N LYS A 26 3.86 -5.20 7.13
CA LYS A 26 5.19 -5.16 7.76
C LYS A 26 6.28 -4.61 6.83
N LEU A 27 5.90 -3.65 5.99
CA LEU A 27 6.77 -2.94 5.06
C LEU A 27 7.18 -1.55 5.57
N ALA A 28 6.66 -1.13 6.73
CA ALA A 28 7.00 0.16 7.34
C ALA A 28 8.52 0.33 7.53
N GLY A 29 9.03 1.53 7.18
CA GLY A 29 10.44 1.89 7.32
C GLY A 29 11.35 1.41 6.17
N LYS A 30 10.89 0.51 5.31
CA LYS A 30 11.55 0.18 4.04
C LYS A 30 11.07 1.20 3.01
N GLY A 31 11.97 1.92 2.36
CA GLY A 31 11.60 2.87 1.31
C GLY A 31 10.74 2.16 0.26
N ALA A 32 9.45 2.46 0.25
CA ALA A 32 8.46 1.85 -0.63
C ALA A 32 7.86 2.95 -1.50
N ILE A 33 7.81 2.66 -2.80
CA ILE A 33 7.02 3.42 -3.77
C ILE A 33 5.64 2.77 -3.78
N VAL A 34 4.59 3.58 -3.64
CA VAL A 34 3.22 3.11 -3.65
C VAL A 34 2.48 3.74 -4.82
N GLU A 35 1.79 2.91 -5.57
CA GLU A 35 0.83 3.32 -6.59
C GLU A 35 -0.57 2.87 -6.16
N LEU A 36 -1.53 3.78 -6.19
CA LEU A 36 -2.94 3.53 -5.90
C LEU A 36 -3.74 3.81 -7.17
N ASN A 37 -4.38 2.79 -7.73
CA ASN A 37 -5.23 2.92 -8.93
C ASN A 37 -4.54 3.69 -10.07
N GLU A 38 -3.30 3.31 -10.41
CA GLU A 38 -2.48 3.96 -11.47
C GLU A 38 -1.93 5.36 -11.10
N GLU A 39 -2.11 5.82 -9.85
CA GLU A 39 -1.54 7.07 -9.32
C GLU A 39 -0.39 6.79 -8.33
N ILE A 40 0.81 7.30 -8.62
CA ILE A 40 1.96 7.20 -7.71
C ILE A 40 1.78 8.19 -6.55
N LEU A 41 1.82 7.69 -5.32
CA LEU A 41 1.73 8.48 -4.10
C LEU A 41 3.11 8.84 -3.56
N ASN A 42 3.25 10.08 -3.12
CA ASN A 42 4.39 10.49 -2.30
C ASN A 42 4.22 9.96 -0.88
N LYS A 43 5.34 9.74 -0.18
CA LYS A 43 5.35 9.25 1.20
C LYS A 43 4.48 10.07 2.16
N SER A 44 4.43 11.40 1.98
CA SER A 44 3.59 12.29 2.80
C SER A 44 2.09 12.06 2.60
N GLN A 45 1.67 11.56 1.43
CA GLN A 45 0.27 11.28 1.13
C GLN A 45 -0.21 9.98 1.77
N HIS A 46 0.69 9.05 2.11
CA HIS A 46 0.30 7.71 2.59
C HIS A 46 -0.61 7.73 3.83
N ALA A 47 -0.40 8.67 4.76
CA ALA A 47 -1.18 8.77 5.99
C ALA A 47 -2.55 9.44 5.78
N GLU A 48 -2.72 10.18 4.69
CA GLU A 48 -3.94 10.95 4.39
C GLU A 48 -4.80 10.26 3.32
N THR A 49 -4.20 9.43 2.47
CA THR A 49 -4.90 8.68 1.43
C THR A 49 -5.67 7.51 2.02
N VAL A 50 -6.99 7.65 2.05
CA VAL A 50 -7.94 6.62 2.47
C VAL A 50 -8.13 5.59 1.37
N LEU A 51 -8.14 4.30 1.75
CA LEU A 51 -8.41 3.18 0.87
C LEU A 51 -9.90 2.86 0.84
N ALA A 52 -10.39 2.50 -0.34
CA ALA A 52 -11.73 2.05 -0.60
C ALA A 52 -11.76 0.58 -1.01
N ASN A 53 -12.93 -0.04 -0.84
CA ASN A 53 -13.13 -1.42 -1.26
C ASN A 53 -13.00 -1.55 -2.78
N GLY A 54 -12.11 -2.44 -3.22
CA GLY A 54 -11.81 -2.71 -4.62
C GLY A 54 -10.56 -2.02 -5.15
N ASP A 55 -9.94 -1.14 -4.35
CA ASP A 55 -8.73 -0.43 -4.76
C ASP A 55 -7.58 -1.37 -5.10
N LYS A 56 -6.81 -0.96 -6.11
CA LYS A 56 -5.57 -1.62 -6.53
C LYS A 56 -4.39 -0.85 -5.97
N VAL A 57 -3.53 -1.54 -5.23
CA VAL A 57 -2.33 -0.98 -4.62
C VAL A 57 -1.12 -1.77 -5.08
N GLU A 58 -0.21 -1.11 -5.78
CA GLU A 58 1.10 -1.66 -6.11
C GLU A 58 2.15 -1.06 -5.17
N ILE A 59 2.91 -1.92 -4.50
CA ILE A 59 3.91 -1.56 -3.50
C ILE A 59 5.23 -2.16 -3.94
N VAL A 60 6.13 -1.29 -4.38
CA VAL A 60 7.48 -1.66 -4.79
C VAL A 60 8.45 -1.21 -3.70
N HIS A 61 9.18 -2.17 -3.12
CA HIS A 61 10.30 -1.88 -2.23
C HIS A 61 11.59 -2.39 -2.85
N PHE A 62 12.67 -1.64 -2.70
CA PHE A 62 13.98 -2.11 -3.10
C PHE A 62 14.42 -3.22 -2.14
N VAL A 63 14.52 -4.46 -2.62
CA VAL A 63 15.35 -5.47 -1.96
C VAL A 63 16.78 -5.11 -2.31
N GLY A 64 17.57 -4.65 -1.33
CA GLY A 64 18.98 -4.38 -1.54
C GLY A 64 19.67 -5.66 -2.05
N GLY A 65 20.04 -5.66 -3.33
CA GLY A 65 20.99 -6.61 -3.88
C GLY A 65 22.40 -6.13 -3.50
N GLY A 66 23.24 -7.06 -3.03
CA GLY A 66 24.63 -6.79 -2.67
C GLY A 66 25.51 -6.37 -3.84
#